data_AF-A0A7X7V2B4-F1
#
_entry.id   AF-A0A7X7V2B4-F1
#
_cell.length_a   1.000
_cell.length_b   1.000
_cell.length_c   1.000
_cell.angle_alpha   90.00
_cell.angle_beta   90.00
_cell.angle_gamma   90.00
#
_symmetry.space_group_name_H-M   'P 1'
#
loop_
_entity.id
_entity.type
_entity.pdbx_description
1 polymer ?
#
loop_
_entity_poly.entity_id
_entity_poly.type
_entity_poly.pdbx_seq_one_letter_code
_entity_poly.pdbx_strand_id
1 'polypeptide(L)' 'MKRYEIEPYLGKSVLIYAKRQQICSGQFARMRTINGNEVMEIRHSSEYSFLAIQDVLYMIETKRS' A
#
# COMPACT_ATOMS: atom_id res chain seq x y z
N MET A 1 6.27 0.29 -8.35
CA MET A 1 7.42 0.50 -7.45
C MET A 1 7.98 -0.86 -7.05
N LYS A 2 9.24 -0.94 -6.60
CA LYS A 2 9.88 -2.17 -6.09
C LYS A 2 9.69 -2.29 -4.58
N ARG A 3 9.80 -3.51 -4.04
CA ARG A 3 9.61 -3.81 -2.61
C ARG A 3 10.42 -2.90 -1.67
N TYR A 4 11.73 -2.73 -1.93
CA TYR A 4 12.61 -1.92 -1.09
C TYR A 4 12.22 -0.43 -1.04
N GLU A 5 11.50 0.07 -2.05
CA GLU A 5 11.03 1.46 -2.09
C GLU A 5 9.80 1.66 -1.20
N ILE A 6 9.06 0.57 -0.95
CA ILE A 6 7.79 0.58 -0.23
C ILE A 6 7.98 0.19 1.25
N GLU A 7 8.94 -0.69 1.55
CA GLU A 7 9.26 -1.13 2.92
C GLU A 7 9.37 -0.01 3.97
N PRO A 8 9.99 1.16 3.68
CA PRO A 8 10.05 2.27 4.63
C PRO A 8 8.71 2.88 5.05
N TYR A 9 7.63 2.56 4.33
CA TYR A 9 6.27 3.00 4.62
C TYR A 9 5.51 2.04 5.54
N LEU A 10 6.07 0.87 5.86
CA LEU A 10 5.41 -0.15 6.67
C LEU A 10 5.03 0.40 8.05
N GLY A 11 3.77 0.20 8.44
CA GLY A 11 3.18 0.70 9.68
C GLY A 11 2.66 2.14 9.62
N LYS A 12 2.99 2.90 8.56
CA LYS A 12 2.60 4.32 8.42
C LYS A 12 1.25 4.47 7.73
N SER A 13 0.64 5.64 7.92
CA SER A 13 -0.51 6.06 7.11
C SER A 13 0.00 6.57 5.78
N VAL A 14 -0.60 6.11 4.68
CA VAL A 14 -0.13 6.39 3.33
C VAL A 14 -1.27 6.82 2.41
N LEU A 15 -0.93 7.63 1.40
CA LEU A 15 -1.73 7.85 0.21
C LEU A 15 -1.01 7.20 -0.97
N ILE A 16 -1.72 6.37 -1.73
CA ILE A 16 -1.18 5.52 -2.78
C ILE A 16 -1.86 5.86 -4.09
N TYR A 17 -1.06 6.16 -5.10
CA TYR A 17 -1.49 6.28 -6.50
C TYR A 17 -1.12 4.99 -7.22
N ALA A 18 -2.13 4.27 -7.72
CA ALA A 18 -1.96 3.03 -8.44
C ALA A 18 -2.34 3.17 -9.92
N LYS A 19 -2.04 2.14 -10.72
CA LYS A 19 -2.47 2.05 -12.12
C LYS A 19 -3.99 2.21 -12.25
N ARG A 20 -4.45 2.54 -13.45
CA ARG A 20 -5.87 2.77 -13.78
C ARG A 20 -6.51 3.91 -12.96
N GLN A 21 -5.70 4.90 -12.58
CA GLN A 21 -6.14 6.10 -11.86
C GLN A 21 -6.79 5.81 -10.49
N GLN A 22 -6.47 4.65 -9.90
CA GLN A 22 -6.95 4.30 -8.57
C GLN A 22 -6.15 5.04 -7.49
N ILE A 23 -6.86 5.64 -6.54
CA ILE A 23 -6.28 6.26 -5.35
C ILE A 23 -6.77 5.48 -4.14
N CYS A 24 -5.83 5.05 -3.30
CA CYS A 24 -6.10 4.38 -2.03
C CYS A 24 -5.40 5.15 -0.91
N SER A 25 -5.96 5.15 0.29
CA SER A 25 -5.29 5.74 1.47
C SER A 25 -5.28 4.74 2.63
N GLY A 26 -4.90 5.11 3.84
CA GLY A 26 -4.99 4.20 5.00
C GLY A 26 -3.65 3.69 5.49
N GLN A 27 -3.67 2.77 6.45
CA GLN A 27 -2.44 2.31 7.10
C GLN A 27 -1.85 1.12 6.35
N PHE A 28 -0.60 1.25 5.91
CA PHE A 28 0.13 0.12 5.34
C PHE A 28 0.50 -0.88 6.45
N ALA A 29 -0.27 -1.96 6.56
CA ALA A 29 -0.22 -2.87 7.70
C ALA A 29 0.86 -3.94 7.56
N ARG A 30 0.96 -4.58 6.39
CA ARG A 30 1.93 -5.65 6.10
C ARG A 30 2.08 -5.92 4.61
N MET A 31 3.15 -6.61 4.25
CA MET A 31 3.32 -7.21 2.92
C MET A 31 3.07 -8.71 2.99
N ARG A 32 2.51 -9.25 1.91
CA ARG A 32 2.24 -10.69 1.75
C ARG A 32 2.51 -11.12 0.32
N THR A 33 2.67 -12.42 0.14
CA THR A 33 2.67 -13.04 -1.19
C THR A 33 1.36 -13.80 -1.36
N ILE A 34 0.57 -13.45 -2.36
CA ILE A 34 -0.69 -14.13 -2.71
C ILE A 34 -0.58 -14.58 -4.16
N ASN A 35 -0.70 -15.90 -4.41
CA ASN A 35 -0.58 -16.50 -5.74
C ASN A 35 0.71 -16.08 -6.48
N GLY A 36 1.84 -16.00 -5.76
CA GLY A 36 3.13 -15.56 -6.30
C GLY A 36 3.29 -14.04 -6.48
N ASN A 37 2.26 -13.24 -6.21
CA ASN A 37 2.32 -11.79 -6.32
C ASN A 37 2.56 -11.14 -4.96
N GLU A 38 3.52 -10.22 -4.89
CA GLU A 38 3.71 -9.38 -3.70
C GLU A 38 2.61 -8.34 -3.62
N VAL A 39 1.86 -8.39 -2.53
CA VAL A 39 0.75 -7.49 -2.24
C VAL A 39 0.99 -6.74 -0.94
N MET A 40 0.54 -5.50 -0.93
CA MET A 40 0.41 -4.64 0.24
C MET A 40 -0.96 -4.85 0.85
N GLU A 41 -1.03 -4.93 2.17
CA GLU A 41 -2.28 -4.88 2.91
C GLU A 41 -2.45 -3.49 3.53
N ILE A 42 -3.53 -2.82 3.12
CA ILE A 42 -3.88 -1.47 3.55
C ILE A 42 -5.11 -1.55 4.45
N ARG A 43 -4.97 -1.10 5.69
CA ARG A 43 -6.05 -1.07 6.68
C ARG A 43 -6.77 0.28 6.64
N HIS A 44 -8.08 0.25 6.44
CA HIS A 44 -8.99 1.38 6.56
C HIS A 44 -9.99 1.10 7.67
N SER A 45 -9.82 1.76 8.82
CA SER A 45 -10.65 1.52 10.01
C SER A 45 -10.69 0.02 10.38
N SER A 46 -11.77 -0.67 10.02
CA SER A 46 -12.03 -2.09 10.31
C SER A 46 -11.80 -3.01 9.11
N GLU A 47 -11.59 -2.46 7.92
CA GLU A 47 -11.50 -3.18 6.67
C GLU A 47 -10.07 -3.26 6.15
N TYR A 48 -9.78 -4.32 5.40
CA TYR A 48 -8.49 -4.54 4.76
C TYR A 48 -8.67 -4.57 3.25
N SER A 49 -7.86 -3.77 2.56
CA SER A 49 -7.71 -3.79 1.11
C SER A 49 -6.35 -4.35 0.73
N PHE A 50 -6.28 -5.03 -0.42
CA PHE A 50 -5.04 -5.60 -0.94
C PHE A 50 -4.67 -4.93 -2.25
N LEU A 51 -3.42 -4.50 -2.39
CA LEU A 51 -2.92 -3.85 -3.60
C LEU A 51 -1.62 -4.51 -4.03
N ALA A 52 -1.51 -4.91 -5.29
CA ALA A 52 -0.27 -5.47 -5.81
C ALA A 52 0.83 -4.39 -5.84
N ILE A 53 2.03 -4.71 -5.33
CA ILE A 53 3.17 -3.77 -5.27
C ILE A 53 3.53 -3.26 -6.67
N GLN A 54 3.45 -4.14 -7.68
CA GLN A 54 3.72 -3.80 -9.08
C GLN A 54 2.75 -2.76 -9.68
N ASP A 55 1.59 -2.54 -9.06
CA ASP A 55 0.58 -1.58 -9.52
C ASP A 55 0.71 -0.23 -8.84
N VAL A 56 1.54 -0.11 -7.82
CA VAL A 56 1.86 1.17 -7.18
C VAL A 56 2.73 2.01 -8.10
N LEU A 57 2.27 3.22 -8.41
CA LEU A 57 3.00 4.22 -9.18
C LEU A 57 3.73 5.18 -8.24
N TYR A 58 3.05 5.62 -7.18
CA TYR A 58 3.59 6.58 -6.22
C TYR A 58 2.95 6.38 -4.85
N MET A 59 3.69 6.69 -3.79
CA MET A 59 3.24 6.54 -2.41
C MET A 59 3.86 7.63 -1.54
N ILE A 60 3.05 8.22 -0.69
CA ILE A 60 3.48 9.21 0.30
C ILE A 60 3.01 8.80 1.68
N GLU A 61 3.84 9.09 2.67
CA GLU A 61 3.43 9.06 4.07
C GLU A 61 2.53 10.27 4.35
N THR A 62 1.37 10.03 4.93
CA THR A 62 0.46 11.06 5.41
C THR A 62 0.56 11.11 6.93
N LYS A 63 0.62 12.31 7.52
CA LYS A 63 0.45 12.45 8.97
C LYS A 63 -0.93 11.91 9.35
N ARG A 64 -1.05 11.22 10.49
CA ARG A 64 -2.37 10.84 11.04
C ARG A 64 -3.21 12.10 11.13
N SER A 65 -4.34 12.13 10.44
CA SER A 65 -5.47 13.00 10.80
C SER A 65 -5.99 12.61 12.17
#